data_AF-A0A424HBB7-F1
#
_entry.id   AF-A0A424HBB7-F1
#
_cell.length_a   1.000
_cell.length_b   1.000
_cell.length_c   1.000
_cell.angle_alpha   90.00
_cell.angle_beta   90.00
_cell.angle_gamma   90.00
#
_symmetry.space_group_name_H-M   'P 1'
#
loop_
_entity.id
_entity.type
_entity.pdbx_description
1 polymer ?
#
loop_
_entity_poly.entity_id
_entity_poly.type
_entity_poly.pdbx_seq_one_letter_code
_entity_poly.pdbx_strand_id
1 'polypeptide(L)' 'MFNKSISQMIINFAFIYSSIVCHFKAIEYLNVGETFMAFFLWFCGATSFIAIFRFKIANIVKKLKKNELEQKK' A
#
# COMPACT_ATOMS: atom_id res chain seq x y z
N MET A 1 -17.17 -14.73 -13.83
CA MET A 1 -16.30 -14.74 -12.62
C MET A 1 -14.92 -14.20 -12.98
N PHE A 2 -14.84 -12.94 -13.41
CA PHE A 2 -13.56 -12.33 -13.77
C PHE A 2 -12.65 -12.33 -12.54
N ASN A 3 -11.47 -12.92 -12.72
CA ASN A 3 -10.53 -13.32 -11.70
C ASN A 3 -10.30 -12.21 -10.65
N LYS A 4 -10.82 -12.37 -9.42
CA LYS A 4 -10.70 -11.40 -8.32
C LYS A 4 -9.26 -10.94 -8.09
N SER A 5 -8.29 -11.79 -8.44
CA SER A 5 -6.86 -11.49 -8.38
C SER A 5 -6.42 -10.32 -9.26
N ILE A 6 -7.03 -10.12 -10.44
CA ILE A 6 -6.64 -9.03 -11.36
C ILE A 6 -7.19 -7.69 -10.87
N SER A 7 -8.43 -7.68 -10.38
CA SER A 7 -9.06 -6.48 -9.80
C SER A 7 -8.28 -5.99 -8.57
N GLN A 8 -7.82 -6.91 -7.72
CA GLN A 8 -6.95 -6.59 -6.58
C GLN A 8 -5.59 -6.03 -7.02
N MET A 9 -5.03 -6.52 -8.13
CA MET A 9 -3.78 -6.01 -8.67
C MET A 9 -3.91 -4.57 -9.17
N ILE A 10 -4.99 -4.25 -9.90
CA ILE A 10 -5.28 -2.90 -10.40
C ILE A 10 -5.46 -1.90 -9.24
N ILE A 11 -6.18 -2.30 -8.19
CA ILE A 11 -6.37 -1.47 -7.01
C ILE A 11 -5.03 -1.17 -6.32
N ASN A 12 -4.13 -2.15 -6.20
CA ASN A 12 -2.79 -1.91 -5.66
C ASN A 12 -1.99 -0.90 -6.50
N PHE A 13 -2.06 -0.97 -7.83
CA PHE A 13 -1.43 0.02 -8.71
C PHE A 13 -2.00 1.42 -8.51
N ALA A 14 -3.33 1.55 -8.36
CA ALA A 14 -3.98 2.83 -8.08
C ALA A 14 -3.56 3.42 -6.71
N PHE A 15 -3.38 2.58 -5.69
CA PHE A 15 -2.86 2.99 -4.39
C PHE A 15 -1.39 3.44 -4.45
N ILE A 16 -0.54 2.76 -5.22
CA ILE A 16 0.85 3.17 -5.43
C ILE A 16 0.89 4.54 -6.11
N TYR A 17 0.10 4.72 -7.17
CA TYR A 17 0.01 5.99 -7.88
C TYR A 17 -0.48 7.13 -6.96
N SER A 18 -1.54 6.88 -6.19
CA SER A 18 -2.07 7.86 -5.23
C SER A 18 -1.04 8.22 -4.15
N SER A 19 -0.25 7.26 -3.67
CA SER A 19 0.82 7.49 -2.70
C SER A 19 1.92 8.38 -3.26
N ILE A 20 2.32 8.18 -4.51
CA ILE A 20 3.32 9.00 -5.20
C ILE A 20 2.79 10.43 -5.36
N VAL A 21 1.55 10.57 -5.84
CA VAL A 21 0.91 11.89 -6.01
C VAL A 21 0.78 12.61 -4.67
N CYS A 22 0.37 11.93 -3.59
CA CYS A 22 0.30 12.54 -2.26
C CYS A 22 1.67 13.00 -1.76
N HIS A 23 2.75 12.29 -2.08
CA HIS A 23 4.10 12.71 -1.69
C HIS A 23 4.55 13.98 -2.42
N PHE A 24 4.39 14.03 -3.75
CA PHE A 24 4.71 15.21 -4.55
C PHE A 24 3.87 16.41 -4.12
N LYS A 25 2.58 16.18 -3.90
CA LYS A 25 1.63 17.22 -3.54
C LYS A 25 1.86 17.71 -2.09
N ALA A 26 2.29 16.84 -1.17
CA ALA A 26 2.72 17.26 0.16
C ALA A 26 3.94 18.19 0.11
N ILE A 27 4.91 17.92 -0.78
CA ILE A 27 6.08 18.78 -1.00
C ILE A 27 5.64 20.14 -1.57
N GLU A 28 4.67 20.15 -2.48
CA GLU A 28 4.10 21.39 -3.04
C GLU A 28 3.43 22.25 -1.96
N TYR A 29 2.57 21.66 -1.12
CA TYR A 29 1.92 22.36 -0.01
C TYR A 29 2.90 22.82 1.08
N LEU A 30 3.99 22.08 1.30
CA LEU A 30 5.09 22.49 2.18
C LEU A 30 5.76 23.77 1.71
N ASN A 31 5.95 23.94 0.40
CA ASN A 31 6.52 25.15 -0.18
C ASN A 31 5.57 26.35 -0.12
N VAL A 32 4.25 26.10 -0.12
CA VAL A 32 3.21 27.14 0.01
C VAL A 32 3.00 27.58 1.47
N GLY A 33 3.61 26.89 2.44
CA GLY A 33 3.51 27.20 3.88
C GLY A 33 2.31 26.57 4.59
N GLU A 34 1.51 25.76 3.88
CA GLU A 34 0.32 25.07 4.38
C GLU A 34 0.71 23.72 5.04
N THR A 35 1.40 23.82 6.19
CA THR A 35 1.94 22.67 6.92
C THR A 35 0.88 21.65 7.37
N PHE A 36 -0.35 22.10 7.63
CA PHE A 36 -1.47 21.24 8.05
C PHE A 36 -1.92 20.31 6.91
N MET A 37 -2.04 20.83 5.69
CA MET A 37 -2.36 20.01 4.51
C MET A 37 -1.22 19.05 4.16
N ALA A 38 0.04 19.50 4.29
CA ALA A 38 1.20 18.66 4.05
C ALA A 38 1.24 17.43 4.98
N PHE A 39 0.94 17.62 6.28
CA PHE A 39 0.86 16.53 7.25
C PHE A 39 -0.26 15.54 6.93
N PHE A 40 -1.43 16.04 6.53
CA PHE A 40 -2.57 15.19 6.15
C PHE A 40 -2.28 14.36 4.89
N LEU A 41 -1.65 14.96 3.87
CA LEU A 41 -1.23 14.24 2.66
C LEU A 41 -0.13 13.21 2.94
N TRP A 42 0.79 13.52 3.85
CA TRP A 42 1.82 12.58 4.27
C TRP A 42 1.20 11.35 4.96
N PHE A 43 0.21 11.56 5.84
CA PHE A 43 -0.54 10.48 6.48
C PHE A 43 -1.35 9.65 5.47
N CYS A 44 -1.91 10.30 4.44
CA CYS A 44 -2.62 9.64 3.34
C CYS A 44 -1.69 8.73 2.51
N GLY A 45 -0.46 9.21 2.22
CA GLY A 45 0.57 8.40 1.56
C GLY A 45 0.99 7.20 2.41
N ALA A 46 1.25 7.39 3.71
CA ALA A 46 1.62 6.32 4.63
C ALA A 46 0.53 5.23 4.74
N THR A 47 -0.74 5.64 4.81
CA THR A 47 -1.89 4.73 4.86
C THR A 47 -2.04 3.94 3.55
N SER A 48 -1.77 4.56 2.40
CA SER A 48 -1.78 3.89 1.09
C SER A 48 -0.71 2.79 1.02
N PHE A 49 0.46 3.01 1.62
CA PHE A 49 1.53 2.01 1.69
C PHE A 49 1.13 0.78 2.52
N ILE A 50 0.46 1.00 3.66
CA ILE A 50 -0.09 -0.06 4.52
C ILE A 50 -1.17 -0.88 3.80
N ALA A 51 -2.01 -0.23 2.98
CA ALA A 51 -3.03 -0.91 2.19
C ALA A 51 -2.43 -1.91 1.19
N ILE A 52 -1.34 -1.53 0.51
CA ILE A 52 -0.62 -2.40 -0.43
C ILE A 52 0.06 -3.57 0.30
N PHE A 53 0.59 -3.32 1.51
CA PHE A 53 1.29 -4.33 2.30
C PHE A 53 0.40 -5.52 2.68
N ARG A 54 -0.91 -5.28 2.89
CA ARG A 54 -1.89 -6.34 3.24
C ARG A 54 -1.93 -7.49 2.24
N PHE A 55 -1.70 -7.22 0.95
CA PHE A 55 -1.67 -8.25 -0.10
C PHE A 55 -0.41 -9.11 -0.08
N LYS A 56 0.75 -8.49 0.18
CA LYS A 56 2.01 -9.24 0.34
C LYS A 56 1.97 -10.09 1.61
N ILE A 57 1.38 -9.60 2.70
CA ILE A 57 1.25 -10.34 3.96
C ILE A 57 0.44 -11.63 3.76
N ALA A 58 -0.67 -11.59 3.03
CA ALA A 58 -1.47 -12.80 2.78
C ALA A 58 -0.68 -13.90 2.05
N ASN A 59 0.22 -13.50 1.13
CA ASN A 59 1.06 -14.43 0.37
C ASN A 59 2.26 -14.93 1.20
N ILE A 60 2.86 -14.06 2.02
CA ILE A 60 3.93 -14.40 2.96
C ILE A 60 3.41 -15.34 4.05
N VAL A 61 2.24 -15.06 4.63
CA VAL A 61 1.61 -15.90 5.66
C VAL A 61 1.22 -17.27 5.10
N LYS A 62 0.69 -17.34 3.86
CA LYS A 62 0.46 -18.62 3.18
C LYS A 62 1.76 -19.40 2.94
N LYS A 63 2.84 -18.73 2.53
CA LYS A 63 4.16 -19.36 2.36
C LYS A 63 4.74 -19.83 3.70
N LEU A 64 4.66 -19.04 4.76
CA LEU A 64 5.10 -19.42 6.11
C LEU A 64 4.33 -20.64 6.64
N LYS A 65 3.00 -20.64 6.53
CA LYS A 65 2.16 -21.76 7.00
C LYS A 65 2.44 -23.07 6.23
N LYS A 66 2.81 -22.98 4.96
CA LYS A 66 3.19 -24.16 4.15
C LYS A 66 4.57 -24.70 4.56
N ASN A 67 5.52 -23.81 4.84
CA ASN A 67 6.86 -24.20 5.30
C ASN A 67 6.85 -24.84 6.69
N GLU A 68 5.95 -24.41 7.60
CA GLU A 68 5.78 -25.06 8.91
C GLU A 68 5.19 -26.48 8.82
N LEU A 69 4.36 -26.76 7.81
CA LEU A 69 3.79 -28.11 7.60
C LEU A 69 4.79 -29.10 6.99
N GLU A 70 5.79 -28.62 6.24
CA GLU A 70 6.85 -29.46 5.65
C GLU A 70 7.98 -29.76 6.65
N GLN A 71 8.17 -28.93 7.68
CA GLN A 71 9.18 -29.15 8.74
C GLN A 71 8.71 -30.14 9.83
N LYS A 72 7.44 -30.54 9.83
CA LYS A 72 6.85 -31.47 10.81
C LYS A 72 6.66 -32.89 10.28
N LYS A 73 7.25 -33.21 9.12
CA LYS A 73 7.18 -34.51 8.44
C LYS A 73 8.58 -35.10 8.35
#